data_AF-A0A2J8A1F1-F1
#
_entry.id   AF-A0A2J8A1F1-F1
#
_cell.length_a   1.000
_cell.length_b   1.000
_cell.length_c   1.000
_cell.angle_alpha   90.00
_cell.angle_beta   90.00
_cell.angle_gamma   90.00
#
_symmetry.space_group_name_H-M   'P 1'
#
loop_
_entity.id
_entity.type
_entity.pdbx_description
1 polymer ?
#
loop_
_entity_poly.entity_id
_entity_poly.type
_entity_poly.pdbx_seq_one_letter_code
_entity_poly.pdbx_strand_id
1 'polypeptide(L)'
;MVGLEKPWEQYGLFITSGAALVAAYKYAATSRAAFKAQLLPEGSPERRDLMARYLMTPQQVEFAPYWSRTLRLKGLAALTAPLLWIAWRSSMPEGTRA
;
A
#
# COMPACT_ATOMS: atom_id res chain seq x y z
N MET A 1 -17.80 -8.71 19.18
CA MET A 1 -16.54 -7.93 19.31
C MET A 1 -15.39 -8.80 18.82
N VAL A 2 -14.36 -8.25 18.18
CA VAL A 2 -13.28 -8.96 17.43
C VAL A 2 -12.36 -9.84 18.31
N GLY A 3 -12.77 -10.20 19.53
CA GLY A 3 -11.95 -11.00 20.45
C GLY A 3 -10.64 -10.33 20.90
N LEU A 4 -10.48 -9.03 20.63
CA LEU A 4 -9.32 -8.24 21.06
C LEU A 4 -9.58 -7.74 22.48
N GLU A 5 -9.15 -8.53 23.47
CA GLU A 5 -9.36 -8.22 24.90
C GLU A 5 -8.36 -7.19 25.41
N LYS A 6 -7.20 -7.10 24.76
CA LYS A 6 -6.08 -6.25 25.20
C LYS A 6 -6.10 -4.90 24.49
N PRO A 7 -6.09 -3.75 25.21
CA PRO A 7 -6.14 -2.42 24.61
C PRO A 7 -5.02 -2.13 23.60
N TRP A 8 -3.82 -2.67 23.82
CA TRP A 8 -2.69 -2.49 22.89
C TRP A 8 -2.87 -3.24 21.57
N GLU A 9 -3.63 -4.34 21.54
CA GLU A 9 -3.94 -5.03 20.30
C GLU A 9 -4.94 -4.23 19.45
N GLN A 10 -5.92 -3.61 20.11
CA GLN A 10 -6.86 -2.69 19.45
C GLN A 10 -6.14 -1.46 18.91
N TYR A 11 -5.22 -0.89 19.68
CA TYR A 11 -4.40 0.25 19.26
C TYR A 11 -3.43 -0.11 18.11
N GLY A 12 -2.76 -1.26 18.21
CA GLY A 12 -1.90 -1.78 17.16
C GLY A 12 -2.67 -2.03 15.86
N LEU A 13 -3.89 -2.57 15.95
CA LEU A 13 -4.75 -2.77 14.78
C LEU A 13 -5.19 -1.43 14.16
N PHE A 14 -5.52 -0.44 14.98
CA PHE A 14 -5.86 0.91 14.50
C PHE A 14 -4.69 1.54 13.73
N ILE A 15 -3.48 1.54 14.31
CA ILE A 15 -2.28 2.08 13.68
C ILE A 15 -1.97 1.34 12.37
N THR A 16 -1.97 0.00 12.41
CA THR A 16 -1.61 -0.80 11.23
C THR A 16 -2.63 -0.66 10.10
N SER A 17 -3.92 -0.49 10.43
CA SER A 17 -4.97 -0.19 9.44
C SER A 17 -4.78 1.20 8.81
N GLY A 18 -4.43 2.21 9.61
CA GLY A 18 -4.08 3.54 9.10
C GLY A 18 -2.85 3.50 8.20
N ALA A 19 -1.79 2.83 8.64
CA ALA A 19 -0.56 2.65 7.85
C ALA A 19 -0.82 1.88 6.55
N ALA A 20 -1.67 0.85 6.58
CA ALA A 20 -2.10 0.09 5.41
C ALA A 20 -2.82 0.99 4.39
N LEU A 21 -3.73 1.85 4.84
CA LEU A 21 -4.44 2.80 3.98
C LEU A 21 -3.48 3.79 3.32
N VAL A 22 -2.55 4.37 4.10
CA VAL A 22 -1.53 5.30 3.60
C VAL A 22 -0.63 4.61 2.57
N ALA A 23 -0.20 3.38 2.84
CA ALA A 23 0.62 2.59 1.91
C ALA A 23 -0.15 2.29 0.61
N ALA A 24 -1.41 1.85 0.70
CA ALA A 24 -2.24 1.58 -0.46
C ALA A 24 -2.48 2.82 -1.31
N TYR A 25 -2.78 3.96 -0.67
CA TYR A 25 -2.90 5.25 -1.36
C TYR A 25 -1.59 5.64 -2.06
N LYS A 26 -0.45 5.54 -1.37
CA LYS A 26 0.87 5.82 -1.95
C LYS A 26 1.10 4.99 -3.20
N TYR A 27 0.88 3.68 -3.14
CA TYR A 27 1.07 2.80 -4.30
C TYR A 27 0.11 3.12 -5.46
N ALA A 28 -1.15 3.45 -5.18
CA ALA A 28 -2.11 3.88 -6.19
C ALA A 28 -1.72 5.22 -6.84
N ALA A 29 -1.25 6.18 -6.03
CA ALA A 29 -0.80 7.48 -6.50
C ALA A 29 0.47 7.36 -7.37
N THR A 30 1.46 6.57 -6.93
CA THR A 30 2.68 6.29 -7.71
C THR A 30 2.35 5.57 -9.03
N SER A 31 1.42 4.61 -9.04
CA SER A 31 0.96 3.94 -10.27
C SER A 31 0.36 4.95 -11.27
N ARG A 32 -0.51 5.86 -10.81
CA ARG A 32 -1.07 6.92 -11.66
C ARG A 32 -0.02 7.91 -12.14
N ALA A 33 0.91 8.27 -11.27
CA ALA A 33 2.02 9.17 -11.60
C ALA A 33 2.94 8.56 -12.67
N ALA A 34 3.22 7.25 -12.62
CA ALA A 34 4.02 6.58 -13.62
C ALA A 34 3.39 6.65 -15.03
N PHE A 35 2.08 6.41 -15.14
CA PHE A 35 1.38 6.58 -16.43
C PHE A 35 1.38 8.02 -16.92
N LYS A 36 1.14 8.99 -16.01
CA LYS A 36 1.18 10.41 -16.40
C LYS A 36 2.59 10.82 -16.84
N ALA A 37 3.63 10.35 -16.16
CA ALA A 37 5.02 10.60 -16.55
C ALA A 37 5.37 9.98 -17.91
N GLN A 38 4.78 8.84 -18.27
CA GLN A 38 5.01 8.18 -19.55
C GLN A 38 4.45 8.98 -20.73
N LEU A 39 3.38 9.74 -20.51
CA LEU A 39 2.77 10.61 -21.53
C LEU A 39 3.51 11.94 -21.71
N LEU A 40 4.43 12.28 -20.81
CA LEU A 40 5.17 13.53 -20.87
C LEU A 40 6.48 13.37 -21.66
N PRO A 41 6.89 14.40 -22.45
CA PRO A 41 8.16 14.37 -23.16
C PRO A 41 9.32 14.10 -22.21
N GLU A 42 10.27 13.29 -22.67
CA GLU A 42 11.48 13.00 -21.91
C GLU A 42 12.28 14.29 -21.65
N GLY A 43 12.77 14.47 -20.42
CA GLY A 43 13.48 15.68 -20.01
C GLY A 43 12.60 16.90 -19.69
N SER A 44 11.30 16.85 -19.96
CA SER A 44 10.38 17.95 -19.60
C SER A 44 10.42 18.23 -18.08
N PRO A 45 10.32 19.50 -17.66
CA PRO A 45 10.32 19.86 -16.24
C PRO A 45 9.16 19.19 -15.50
N GLU A 46 7.98 19.11 -16.12
CA GLU A 46 6.80 18.45 -15.55
C GLU A 46 7.03 16.96 -15.26
N ARG A 47 7.72 16.25 -16.16
CA ARG A 47 8.06 14.84 -15.96
C ARG A 47 9.04 14.68 -14.80
N ARG A 48 10.06 15.54 -14.73
CA ARG A 48 11.06 15.53 -13.65
C ARG A 48 10.43 15.82 -12.30
N ASP A 49 9.57 16.83 -12.21
CA ASP A 49 8.87 17.19 -10.97
C ASP A 49 7.93 16.08 -10.52
N LEU A 50 7.21 15.45 -11.45
CA LEU A 50 6.34 14.34 -11.14
C LEU A 50 7.13 13.12 -10.65
N MET A 51 8.24 12.80 -11.31
CA MET A 51 9.14 11.72 -10.87
C MET A 51 9.75 12.02 -9.49
N ALA A 52 10.18 13.26 -9.23
CA ALA A 52 10.73 13.66 -7.93
C ALA A 52 9.69 13.57 -6.81
N ARG A 53 8.48 14.10 -7.03
CA ARG A 53 7.38 14.08 -6.04
C ARG A 53 7.01 12.68 -5.56
N TYR A 54 7.09 11.70 -6.45
CA TYR A 54 6.74 10.31 -6.16
C TYR A 54 7.95 9.38 -6.01
N LEU A 55 9.17 9.93 -5.96
CA LEU A 55 10.44 9.18 -5.87
C LEU A 55 10.54 8.07 -6.93
N MET A 56 10.17 8.38 -8.16
CA MET A 56 10.13 7.41 -9.26
C MET A 56 11.47 7.31 -9.99
N THR A 57 11.82 6.08 -10.37
CA THR A 57 12.97 5.84 -11.24
C THR A 57 12.56 5.89 -12.72
N PRO A 58 13.47 6.15 -13.67
CA PRO A 58 13.17 6.13 -15.10
C PRO A 58 12.54 4.81 -15.56
N GLN A 59 13.03 3.67 -15.04
CA GLN A 59 12.51 2.34 -15.33
C GLN A 59 11.03 2.17 -14.92
N GLN A 60 10.58 2.86 -13.86
CA GLN A 60 9.18 2.81 -13.46
C GLN A 60 8.25 3.50 -14.44
N VAL A 61 8.75 4.50 -15.15
CA VAL A 61 8.02 5.23 -16.19
C VAL A 61 8.03 4.46 -17.51
N GLU A 62 9.18 3.90 -17.89
CA GLU A 62 9.34 3.08 -19.09
C GLU A 62 8.43 1.84 -19.05
N PHE A 63 8.43 1.12 -17.93
CA PHE A 63 7.60 -0.08 -17.71
C PHE A 63 6.37 0.21 -16.83
N ALA A 64 5.72 1.37 -17.03
CA ALA A 64 4.58 1.80 -16.22
C ALA A 64 3.45 0.75 -16.09
N PRO A 65 3.05 0.00 -17.14
CA PRO A 65 2.04 -1.05 -17.00
C PRO A 65 2.44 -2.18 -16.05
N TYR A 66 3.71 -2.62 -16.10
CA TYR A 66 4.24 -3.65 -15.22
C TYR A 66 4.28 -3.15 -13.77
N TRP A 67 4.87 -1.99 -13.54
CA TRP A 67 4.98 -1.40 -12.20
C TRP A 67 3.63 -1.05 -11.61
N SER A 68 2.67 -0.61 -12.42
CA SER A 68 1.29 -0.38 -11.99
C SER A 68 0.65 -1.65 -11.42
N ARG A 69 0.78 -2.80 -12.10
CA ARG A 69 0.27 -4.08 -11.59
C ARG A 69 0.94 -4.44 -10.26
N THR A 70 2.27 -4.35 -10.20
CA THR A 70 3.04 -4.64 -8.99
C THR A 70 2.66 -3.74 -7.81
N LEU A 71 2.51 -2.43 -8.04
CA LEU A 71 2.12 -1.46 -7.01
C LEU A 71 0.67 -1.69 -6.55
N ARG A 72 -0.25 -2.01 -7.45
CA ARG A 72 -1.64 -2.37 -7.09
C ARG A 72 -1.68 -3.63 -6.23
N LEU A 73 -0.90 -4.66 -6.58
CA LEU A 73 -0.79 -5.86 -5.76
C LEU A 73 -0.22 -5.56 -4.37
N LYS A 74 0.81 -4.71 -4.27
CA LYS A 74 1.35 -4.24 -2.98
C LYS A 74 0.31 -3.46 -2.16
N GLY A 75 -0.48 -2.60 -2.81
CA GLY A 75 -1.57 -1.86 -2.15
C GLY A 75 -2.69 -2.78 -1.67
N LEU A 76 -3.10 -3.75 -2.48
CA LEU A 76 -4.07 -4.75 -2.08
C LEU A 76 -3.56 -5.59 -0.90
N ALA A 77 -2.31 -6.06 -0.97
CA ALA A 77 -1.68 -6.81 0.12
C ALA A 77 -1.61 -6.00 1.42
N ALA A 78 -1.31 -4.70 1.34
CA ALA A 78 -1.32 -3.82 2.50
C ALA A 78 -2.70 -3.73 3.15
N LEU A 79 -3.77 -3.64 2.35
CA LEU A 79 -5.15 -3.59 2.85
C LEU A 79 -5.65 -4.94 3.39
N THR A 80 -5.24 -6.06 2.78
CA THR A 80 -5.72 -7.39 3.17
C THR A 80 -4.96 -7.96 4.37
N ALA A 81 -3.70 -7.60 4.58
CA ALA A 81 -2.91 -8.15 5.68
C ALA A 81 -3.55 -7.94 7.08
N PRO A 82 -4.05 -6.74 7.45
CA PRO A 82 -4.76 -6.55 8.72
C PRO A 82 -6.03 -7.40 8.81
N LEU A 83 -6.79 -7.52 7.71
CA LEU A 83 -8.03 -8.31 7.67
C LEU A 83 -7.74 -9.81 7.85
N LEU A 84 -6.71 -10.32 7.18
CA LEU A 84 -6.28 -11.71 7.31
C LEU A 84 -5.75 -12.00 8.72
N TRP A 85 -5.02 -11.05 9.33
CA TRP A 85 -4.58 -11.19 10.70
C TRP A 85 -5.76 -11.25 11.68
N ILE A 86 -6.76 -10.39 11.52
CA ILE A 86 -7.99 -10.42 12.33
C ILE A 86 -8.72 -11.77 12.14
N ALA A 87 -8.92 -12.20 10.89
CA ALA A 87 -9.63 -13.44 10.59
C ALA A 87 -8.91 -14.65 11.19
N TRP A 88 -7.59 -14.71 11.05
CA TRP A 88 -6.76 -15.74 11.64
C TRP A 88 -6.84 -15.73 13.17
N ARG A 89 -6.70 -14.58 13.83
CA ARG A 89 -6.86 -14.47 15.29
C ARG A 89 -8.25 -14.91 15.75
N SER A 90 -9.28 -14.55 15.01
CA SER A 90 -10.67 -14.92 15.33
C SER A 90 -10.93 -16.42 15.20
N SER A 91 -10.17 -17.13 14.37
CA SER A 91 -10.26 -18.59 14.20
C SER A 91 -9.50 -19.41 15.26
N MET A 92 -8.68 -18.78 16.11
CA MET A 92 -7.94 -19.51 17.14
C MET A 92 -8.84 -19.97 18.30
N PRO A 93 -8.66 -21.22 18.79
CA PRO A 93 -9.26 -21.68 20.04
C PRO A 93 -8.92 -20.74 21.20
N GLU A 94 -9.84 -20.58 22.15
CA GLU A 94 -9.70 -19.63 23.27
C GLU A 94 -8.42 -19.88 24.11
N GLY A 95 -7.95 -21.13 24.20
CA GLY A 95 -6.73 -21.50 24.93
C GLY A 95 -5.38 -21.17 24.24
N THR A 96 -5.38 -20.72 22.99
CA THR A 96 -4.15 -20.34 22.25
C THR A 96 -4.06 -18.84 21.93
N ARG A 97 -5.00 -18.04 22.42
CA ARG A 97 -5.00 -16.57 22.31
C ARG A 97 -4.04 -15.93 23.32
N ALA A 98 -2.79 -16.36 23.35
CA ALA A 98 -1.74 -15.66 24.10
C ALA A 98 -1.51 -14.25 23.52
#